data_AF-A0AB34GQX9-F1
#
_entry.id   AF-A0AB34GQX9-F1
#
_cell.length_a   1.000
_cell.length_b   1.000
_cell.length_c   1.000
_cell.angle_alpha   90.00
_cell.angle_beta   90.00
_cell.angle_gamma   90.00
#
_symmetry.space_group_name_H-M   'P 1'
#
loop_
_entity.id
_entity.type
_entity.pdbx_description
1 polymer ?
#
loop_
_entity_poly.entity_id
_entity_poly.type
_entity_poly.pdbx_seq_one_letter_code
_entity_poly.pdbx_strand_id
1 'polypeptide(L)'
;MIGDVAHSPTEGSQEGNKRRSRFRDVAVSQGLTERDATSWSKGKLCELLVGIAVENEAGGCEISELRQVEGEASCSRRKGKLIFFYEWNIKLGWKGIIKESGAKHKGLIEIPNLS
;
A
#
# COMPACT_ATOMS: atom_id res chain seq x y z
N MET A 1 17.72 66.45 -63.15
CA MET A 1 19.18 66.39 -62.89
C MET A 1 19.38 65.59 -61.63
N ILE A 2 20.23 64.56 -61.73
CA ILE A 2 20.97 63.85 -60.66
C ILE A 2 20.10 63.22 -59.53
N GLY A 3 20.04 61.92 -59.28
CA GLY A 3 20.94 60.81 -59.59
C GLY A 3 21.83 60.53 -58.37
N ASP A 4 21.37 59.72 -57.41
CA ASP A 4 22.18 59.14 -56.33
C ASP A 4 21.67 57.71 -56.08
N VAL A 5 22.32 56.71 -56.68
CA VAL A 5 23.41 55.88 -56.11
C VAL A 5 22.89 54.80 -55.15
N ALA A 6 22.90 53.57 -55.67
CA ALA A 6 22.69 52.34 -54.94
C ALA A 6 23.85 52.07 -53.96
N HIS A 7 23.52 51.52 -52.79
CA HIS A 7 24.37 50.56 -52.08
C HIS A 7 23.52 49.68 -51.15
N SER A 8 23.48 48.40 -51.47
CA SER A 8 23.37 47.28 -50.53
C SER A 8 24.61 46.40 -50.80
N PRO A 9 25.06 45.45 -49.96
CA PRO A 9 24.55 44.98 -48.66
C PRO A 9 25.66 44.91 -47.58
N THR A 10 25.33 44.55 -46.34
CA THR A 10 26.31 43.88 -45.48
C THR A 10 25.61 42.88 -44.57
N GLU A 11 25.92 41.60 -44.77
CA GLU A 11 25.57 40.48 -43.90
C GLU A 11 26.29 40.62 -42.56
N GLY A 12 25.51 40.59 -41.48
CA GLY A 12 26.00 40.49 -40.11
C GLY A 12 25.35 39.28 -39.44
N SER A 13 26.09 38.17 -39.42
CA SER A 13 25.86 36.96 -38.64
C SER A 13 25.66 37.28 -37.16
N GLN A 14 24.66 36.68 -36.49
CA GLN A 14 24.83 36.06 -35.17
C GLN A 14 23.80 34.96 -34.93
N GLU A 15 24.31 33.74 -35.02
CA GLU A 15 23.76 32.50 -34.50
C GLU A 15 23.65 32.57 -32.96
N GLY A 16 22.42 32.43 -32.43
CA GLY A 16 22.13 32.50 -31.01
C GLY A 16 21.31 31.31 -30.54
N ASN A 17 21.90 30.11 -30.64
CA ASN A 17 21.40 28.94 -29.92
C ASN A 17 21.59 29.15 -28.40
N LYS A 18 20.62 28.63 -27.63
CA LYS A 18 20.83 27.92 -26.35
C LYS A 18 20.28 28.58 -25.07
N ARG A 19 19.13 28.03 -24.66
CA ARG A 19 18.79 27.53 -23.30
C ARG A 19 18.75 28.55 -22.14
N ARG A 20 17.55 28.68 -21.57
CA ARG A 20 17.14 28.23 -20.22
C ARG A 20 15.92 29.04 -19.77
N SER A 21 15.20 28.50 -18.79
CA SER A 21 14.12 29.12 -18.00
C SER A 21 12.73 28.67 -18.46
N ARG A 22 11.94 27.92 -17.71
CA ARG A 22 12.02 27.42 -16.33
C ARG A 22 11.20 26.14 -16.34
N PHE A 23 11.86 24.98 -16.22
CA PHE A 23 11.20 23.84 -15.58
C PHE A 23 10.75 24.38 -14.23
N ARG A 24 9.45 24.47 -14.01
CA ARG A 24 8.95 24.55 -12.64
C ARG A 24 9.28 23.20 -12.04
N ASP A 25 10.42 23.14 -11.36
CA ASP A 25 10.63 22.18 -10.30
C ASP A 25 9.49 22.42 -9.32
N VAL A 26 8.38 21.71 -9.53
CA VAL A 26 7.49 21.39 -8.44
C VAL A 26 8.34 20.46 -7.58
N ALA A 27 9.05 21.06 -6.62
CA ALA A 27 9.48 20.34 -5.45
C ALA A 27 8.19 19.77 -4.86
N VAL A 28 7.87 18.53 -5.23
CA VAL A 28 6.96 17.69 -4.47
C VAL A 28 7.55 17.74 -3.09
N SER A 29 6.86 18.40 -2.16
CA SER A 29 7.25 18.32 -0.77
C SER A 29 7.34 16.83 -0.49
N GLN A 30 8.52 16.35 -0.08
CA GLN A 30 8.61 15.03 0.53
C GLN A 30 7.97 15.15 1.92
N GLY A 31 6.69 15.52 1.93
CA GLY A 31 5.83 15.49 3.09
C GLY A 31 5.65 14.04 3.44
N LEU A 32 5.89 13.74 4.71
CA LEU A 32 5.62 12.44 5.33
C LEU A 32 4.21 12.01 4.94
N THR A 33 4.09 11.17 3.92
CA THR A 33 2.79 10.64 3.53
C THR A 33 2.59 9.38 4.33
N GLU A 34 2.02 9.53 5.53
CA GLU A 34 1.41 8.41 6.22
C GLU A 34 0.28 7.87 5.34
N ARG A 35 0.24 6.56 5.16
CA ARG A 35 -0.79 5.86 4.43
C ARG A 35 -1.52 4.97 5.41
N ASP A 36 -2.80 5.24 5.60
CA ASP A 36 -3.70 4.32 6.30
C ASP A 36 -3.79 3.02 5.51
N ALA A 37 -3.49 1.92 6.18
CA ALA A 37 -3.55 0.56 5.66
C ALA A 37 -4.65 -0.26 6.37
N THR A 38 -5.41 0.33 7.30
CA THR A 38 -6.37 -0.35 8.17
C THR A 38 -7.38 -1.17 7.36
N SER A 39 -8.03 -0.55 6.37
CA SER A 39 -9.05 -1.23 5.57
C SER A 39 -8.48 -2.36 4.73
N TRP A 40 -7.30 -2.15 4.13
CA TRP A 40 -6.61 -3.18 3.36
C TRP A 40 -6.20 -4.36 4.25
N SER A 41 -5.61 -4.07 5.41
CA SER A 41 -5.18 -5.07 6.38
C SER A 41 -6.35 -5.90 6.91
N LYS A 42 -7.50 -5.28 7.22
CA LYS A 42 -8.72 -6.02 7.61
C LYS A 42 -9.15 -7.02 6.55
N GLY A 43 -9.15 -6.60 5.27
CA GLY A 43 -9.43 -7.50 4.15
C GLY A 43 -8.40 -8.63 4.03
N LYS A 44 -7.11 -8.29 4.18
CA LYS A 44 -6.02 -9.27 4.07
C LYS A 44 -6.02 -10.29 5.21
N LEU A 45 -6.34 -9.88 6.43
CA LEU A 45 -6.53 -10.77 7.58
C LEU A 45 -7.68 -11.76 7.34
N CYS A 46 -8.79 -11.29 6.77
CA CYS A 46 -9.90 -12.18 6.39
C CYS A 46 -9.46 -13.23 5.37
N GLU A 47 -8.81 -12.78 4.29
CA GLU A 47 -8.31 -13.64 3.21
C GLU A 47 -7.32 -14.70 3.71
N LEU A 48 -6.41 -14.32 4.61
CA LEU A 48 -5.35 -15.22 5.08
C LEU A 48 -5.82 -16.19 6.17
N LEU A 49 -6.72 -15.77 7.06
CA LEU A 49 -7.09 -16.55 8.25
C LEU A 49 -8.27 -17.48 8.00
N VAL A 50 -9.28 -17.04 7.25
CA VAL A 50 -10.47 -17.85 7.00
C VAL A 50 -10.13 -19.00 6.05
N GLY A 51 -10.53 -20.22 6.40
CA GLY A 51 -10.26 -21.42 5.63
C GLY A 51 -8.93 -22.11 5.96
N ILE A 52 -8.09 -21.57 6.86
CA ILE A 52 -7.00 -22.35 7.43
C ILE A 52 -7.59 -23.57 8.11
N ALA A 53 -7.13 -24.75 7.69
CA ALA A 53 -7.58 -26.03 8.21
C ALA A 53 -6.40 -26.88 8.66
N VAL A 54 -6.62 -27.68 9.71
CA VAL A 54 -5.69 -28.69 10.20
C VAL A 54 -6.44 -30.01 10.26
N GLU A 55 -5.81 -31.07 9.77
CA GLU A 55 -6.36 -32.42 9.80
C GLU A 55 -5.31 -33.42 10.27
N ASN A 56 -5.74 -34.38 11.10
CA ASN A 56 -4.94 -35.50 11.55
C ASN A 56 -5.81 -36.76 11.70
N GLU A 57 -5.27 -37.79 12.35
CA GLU A 57 -5.98 -39.05 12.61
C GLU A 57 -7.19 -38.86 13.54
N ALA A 58 -7.12 -37.95 14.51
CA ALA A 58 -8.19 -37.71 15.48
C ALA A 58 -9.36 -36.91 14.89
N GLY A 59 -9.13 -36.11 13.85
CA GLY A 59 -10.16 -35.26 13.27
C GLY A 59 -9.62 -34.11 12.43
N GLY A 60 -10.47 -33.13 12.17
CA GLY A 60 -10.08 -31.90 11.49
C GLY A 60 -10.81 -30.67 12.03
N CYS A 61 -10.19 -29.51 11.91
CA CYS A 61 -10.81 -28.23 12.23
C CYS A 61 -10.41 -27.16 11.20
N GLU A 62 -11.28 -26.19 11.01
CA GLU A 62 -11.02 -25.02 10.15
C GLU A 62 -11.50 -23.73 10.82
N ILE A 63 -10.80 -22.64 10.53
CA ILE A 63 -11.30 -21.29 10.82
C ILE A 63 -12.44 -21.00 9.85
N SER A 64 -13.65 -20.82 10.38
CA SER A 64 -14.87 -20.66 9.58
C SER A 64 -15.19 -19.21 9.23
N GLU A 65 -14.81 -18.26 10.07
CA GLU A 65 -15.15 -16.85 9.87
C GLU A 65 -14.27 -15.90 10.69
N LEU A 66 -14.10 -14.68 10.17
CA LEU A 66 -13.52 -13.55 10.87
C LEU A 66 -14.64 -12.75 11.53
N ARG A 67 -14.81 -12.86 12.85
CA ARG A 67 -15.93 -12.24 13.57
C ARG A 67 -15.70 -10.79 13.90
N GLN A 68 -14.47 -10.44 14.31
CA GLN A 68 -14.14 -9.10 14.76
C GLN A 68 -12.67 -8.83 14.47
N VAL A 69 -12.38 -7.63 13.93
CA VAL A 69 -11.03 -7.10 13.78
C VAL A 69 -11.05 -5.63 14.17
N GLU A 70 -10.49 -5.36 15.34
CA GLU A 70 -10.36 -4.03 15.90
C GLU A 70 -8.91 -3.62 15.98
N GLY A 71 -8.63 -2.35 15.74
CA GLY A 71 -7.29 -1.82 15.64
C GLY A 71 -7.04 -1.15 14.30
N GLU A 72 -5.77 -0.89 14.04
CA GLU A 72 -5.32 -0.03 12.95
C GLU A 72 -3.99 -0.50 12.37
N ALA A 73 -3.72 -0.06 11.14
CA ALA A 73 -2.41 -0.20 10.54
C ALA A 73 -2.10 1.02 9.68
N SER A 74 -0.86 1.49 9.75
CA SER A 74 -0.36 2.54 8.88
C SER A 74 1.06 2.26 8.42
N CYS A 75 1.45 2.88 7.31
CA CYS A 75 2.84 2.91 6.89
C CYS A 75 3.28 4.32 6.56
N SER A 76 4.52 4.66 6.91
CA SER A 76 5.10 5.97 6.65
C SER A 76 6.53 5.86 6.14
N ARG A 77 6.93 6.80 5.26
CA ARG A 77 8.32 6.88 4.79
C ARG A 77 9.01 8.06 5.46
N ARG A 78 9.93 7.76 6.39
CA ARG A 78 10.71 8.78 7.14
C ARG A 78 12.19 8.60 6.87
N LYS A 79 12.88 9.65 6.43
CA LYS A 79 14.33 9.64 6.14
C LYS A 79 14.77 8.44 5.27
N GLY A 80 13.96 8.12 4.25
CA GLY A 80 14.22 6.98 3.35
C GLY A 80 13.93 5.60 3.93
N LYS A 81 13.51 5.49 5.20
CA LYS A 81 13.09 4.23 5.83
C LYS A 81 11.58 4.09 5.79
N LEU A 82 11.09 2.89 5.50
CA LEU A 82 9.69 2.53 5.64
C LEU A 82 9.46 2.10 7.09
N ILE A 83 8.47 2.70 7.73
CA ILE A 83 8.05 2.40 9.09
C ILE A 83 6.63 1.86 8.99
N PHE A 84 6.39 0.73 9.64
CA PHE A 84 5.09 0.12 9.77
C PHE A 84 4.61 0.25 11.20
N PHE A 85 3.33 0.50 11.35
CA PHE A 85 2.63 0.44 12.62
C PHE A 85 1.38 -0.42 12.40
N TYR A 86 1.14 -1.37 13.29
CA TYR A 86 -0.10 -2.10 13.33
C TYR A 86 -0.36 -2.58 14.74
N GLU A 87 -1.64 -2.64 15.11
CA GLU A 87 -2.09 -3.22 16.35
C GLU A 87 -3.48 -3.79 16.10
N TRP A 88 -3.71 -5.05 16.45
CA TRP A 88 -4.96 -5.75 16.20
C TRP A 88 -5.42 -6.56 17.40
N ASN A 89 -6.72 -6.52 17.64
CA ASN A 89 -7.47 -7.50 18.42
C ASN A 89 -8.41 -8.25 17.47
N ILE A 90 -8.23 -9.57 17.36
CA ILE A 90 -8.93 -10.40 16.37
C ILE A 90 -9.75 -11.47 17.09
N LYS A 91 -11.01 -11.64 16.67
CA LYS A 91 -11.86 -12.77 17.04
C LYS A 91 -12.24 -13.59 15.81
N LEU A 92 -12.03 -14.89 15.89
CA LEU A 92 -12.31 -15.86 14.83
C LEU A 92 -13.31 -16.89 15.32
N GLY A 93 -14.19 -17.34 14.42
CA GLY A 93 -14.96 -18.56 14.63
C GLY A 93 -14.23 -19.76 14.03
N TRP A 94 -14.27 -20.90 14.70
CA TRP A 94 -13.78 -22.17 14.15
C TRP A 94 -14.84 -23.26 14.26
N LYS A 95 -14.74 -24.26 13.38
CA LYS A 95 -15.55 -25.48 13.43
C LYS A 95 -14.67 -26.70 13.19
N GLY A 96 -15.03 -27.85 13.73
CA GLY A 96 -14.27 -29.08 13.55
C GLY A 96 -15.11 -30.34 13.75
N ILE A 97 -14.54 -31.47 13.36
CA ILE A 97 -15.15 -32.79 13.43
C ILE A 97 -14.14 -33.77 14.03
N ILE A 98 -14.56 -34.53 15.04
CA ILE A 98 -13.77 -35.66 15.57
C ILE A 98 -14.07 -36.89 14.70
N LYS A 99 -13.05 -37.50 14.10
CA LYS A 99 -13.22 -38.59 13.12
C LYS A 99 -13.88 -39.83 13.73
N GLU A 100 -13.45 -40.22 14.92
CA GLU A 100 -13.94 -41.45 15.59
C GLU A 100 -15.43 -41.40 15.93
N SER A 101 -15.94 -40.22 16.31
CA SER A 101 -17.33 -40.05 16.76
C SER A 101 -18.23 -39.34 15.73
N GLY A 102 -17.65 -38.70 14.71
CA GLY A 102 -18.34 -37.80 13.80
C GLY A 102 -18.88 -36.52 14.49
N ALA A 103 -18.54 -36.28 15.75
CA ALA A 103 -19.06 -35.16 16.53
C ALA A 103 -18.56 -33.84 15.96
N LYS A 104 -19.48 -32.88 15.79
CA LYS A 104 -19.19 -31.53 15.29
C LYS A 104 -19.02 -30.57 16.46
N HIS A 105 -17.93 -29.81 16.43
CA HIS A 105 -17.62 -28.78 17.41
C HIS A 105 -17.49 -27.42 16.74
N LYS A 106 -17.75 -26.37 17.51
CA LYS A 106 -17.52 -24.98 17.12
C LYS A 106 -17.02 -24.19 18.31
N GLY A 107 -16.27 -23.13 18.06
CA GLY A 107 -15.78 -22.27 19.12
C GLY A 107 -15.26 -20.94 18.61
N LEU A 108 -14.62 -20.22 19.52
CA LEU A 108 -14.01 -18.91 19.29
C LEU A 108 -12.51 -18.99 19.54
N ILE A 109 -11.75 -18.25 18.75
CA ILE A 109 -10.33 -17.97 18.98
C ILE A 109 -10.20 -16.46 19.14
N GLU A 110 -9.51 -16.03 20.19
CA GLU A 110 -9.17 -14.63 20.42
C GLU A 110 -7.66 -14.45 20.32
N ILE A 111 -7.23 -13.49 19.49
CA ILE A 111 -5.83 -13.09 19.34
C ILE A 111 -5.74 -11.63 19.79
N PRO A 112 -5.45 -11.39 21.07
CA PRO A 112 -5.27 -10.03 21.58
C PRO A 112 -3.86 -9.51 21.26
N ASN A 113 -3.71 -8.19 21.17
CA ASN A 113 -2.43 -7.49 21.12
C ASN A 113 -1.47 -7.95 19.99
N LEU A 114 -2.00 -8.23 18.79
CA LEU A 114 -1.17 -8.54 17.62
C LEU A 114 -0.55 -7.24 17.08
N SER A 115 0.77 -7.05 17.27
CA SER A 115 1.52 -5.83 16.94
C SER A 115 2.86 -6.09 16.26
#